data_AF-A0A517VF97-F1
#
_entry.id   AF-A0A517VF97-F1
#
_cell.length_a   1.000
_cell.length_b   1.000
_cell.length_c   1.000
_cell.angle_alpha   90.00
_cell.angle_beta   90.00
_cell.angle_gamma   90.00
#
_symmetry.space_group_name_H-M   'P 1'
#
loop_
_entity.id
_entity.type
_entity.pdbx_description
1 polymer ?
#
loop_
_entity_poly.entity_id
_entity_poly.type
_entity_poly.pdbx_seq_one_letter_code
_entity_poly.pdbx_strand_id
1 'polypeptide(L)'
;MTMVAEHQMEHIGETKGCADHDHDMIHELSKRLDALWRCDQYIANAEGHADLRRFWKDIKTQEEANISRIKEILAQHIQNGCF
;
A
#
# COMPACT_ATOMS: atom_id res chain seq x y z
N MET A 1 10.23 13.42 -35.36
CA MET A 1 10.44 12.53 -34.19
C MET A 1 9.07 12.34 -33.55
N THR A 2 8.14 11.67 -34.27
CA THR A 2 6.70 11.91 -34.00
C THR A 2 5.87 10.64 -34.21
N MET A 3 5.99 9.96 -35.35
CA MET A 3 5.14 8.79 -35.66
C MET A 3 5.42 7.52 -34.82
N VAL A 4 6.66 7.30 -34.37
CA VAL A 4 7.03 6.08 -33.61
C VAL A 4 6.63 6.19 -32.13
N ALA A 5 6.69 7.40 -31.57
CA ALA A 5 6.26 7.64 -30.19
C ALA A 5 4.73 7.57 -30.06
N GLU A 6 3.99 8.05 -31.06
CA GLU A 6 2.53 7.97 -31.09
C GLU A 6 2.02 6.52 -31.13
N HIS A 7 2.63 5.65 -31.95
CA HIS A 7 2.24 4.24 -32.04
C HIS A 7 2.61 3.42 -30.78
N GLN A 8 3.65 3.83 -30.05
CA GLN A 8 4.02 3.20 -28.76
C GLN A 8 3.11 3.59 -27.60
N MET A 9 2.39 4.71 -27.71
CA MET A 9 1.45 5.19 -26.67
C MET A 9 0.00 4.78 -26.93
N GLU A 10 -0.31 4.25 -28.12
CA GLU A 10 -1.67 3.86 -28.55
C GLU A 10 -2.32 2.82 -27.62
N HIS A 11 -1.51 1.95 -27.00
CA HIS A 11 -1.97 0.90 -26.10
C HIS A 11 -1.84 1.26 -24.60
N ILE A 12 -1.28 2.44 -24.27
CA ILE A 12 -1.15 2.88 -22.87
C ILE A 12 -2.54 3.23 -22.36
N GLY A 13 -3.10 2.36 -21.51
CA GLY A 13 -4.43 2.53 -20.90
C GLY A 13 -5.52 1.63 -21.48
N GLU A 14 -5.22 0.76 -22.47
CA GLU A 14 -6.17 -0.26 -22.92
C GLU A 14 -6.39 -1.35 -21.85
N THR A 15 -5.38 -1.63 -21.03
CA THR A 15 -5.45 -2.57 -19.90
C THR A 15 -5.88 -1.85 -18.61
N LYS A 16 -7.15 -1.45 -18.50
CA LYS A 16 -7.73 -1.04 -17.22
C LYS A 16 -8.15 -2.28 -16.42
N GLY A 17 -7.19 -2.85 -15.68
CA GLY A 17 -7.43 -4.04 -14.84
C GLY A 17 -8.39 -3.81 -13.66
N CYS A 18 -8.52 -2.55 -13.21
CA CYS A 18 -9.47 -2.08 -12.20
C CYS A 18 -9.61 -0.55 -12.30
N ALA A 19 -10.48 0.08 -11.51
CA ALA A 19 -10.55 1.53 -11.43
C ALA A 19 -9.32 2.10 -10.71
N ASP A 20 -8.96 3.36 -10.99
CA ASP A 20 -7.76 3.99 -10.42
C ASP A 20 -7.76 3.94 -8.88
N HIS A 21 -8.92 4.17 -8.26
CA HIS A 21 -9.05 4.14 -6.81
C HIS A 21 -8.88 2.72 -6.22
N ASP A 22 -9.27 1.67 -6.94
CA ASP A 22 -9.08 0.29 -6.51
C ASP A 22 -7.60 -0.10 -6.59
N HIS A 23 -6.94 0.29 -7.69
CA HIS A 23 -5.50 0.15 -7.85
C HIS A 23 -4.75 0.86 -6.71
N ASP A 24 -5.13 2.10 -6.40
CA ASP A 24 -4.50 2.90 -5.35
C ASP A 24 -4.67 2.26 -3.97
N MET A 25 -5.84 1.70 -3.68
CA MET A 25 -6.11 1.00 -2.43
C MET A 25 -5.28 -0.28 -2.28
N ILE A 26 -5.14 -1.06 -3.36
CA ILE A 26 -4.31 -2.27 -3.37
C ILE A 26 -2.83 -1.92 -3.22
N HIS A 27 -2.37 -0.89 -3.93
CA HIS A 27 -0.99 -0.41 -3.83
C HIS A 27 -0.67 0.08 -2.42
N GLU A 28 -1.56 0.87 -1.82
CA GLU A 28 -1.38 1.37 -0.46
C GLU A 28 -1.41 0.22 0.56
N LEU A 29 -2.34 -0.73 0.45
CA LEU A 29 -2.37 -1.92 1.32
C LEU A 29 -1.04 -2.69 1.25
N SER A 30 -0.51 -2.90 0.04
CA SER A 30 0.77 -3.59 -0.15
C SER A 30 1.92 -2.86 0.55
N LYS A 31 2.00 -1.53 0.42
CA LYS A 31 3.03 -0.73 1.08
C LYS A 31 2.95 -0.81 2.61
N ARG A 32 1.73 -0.76 3.17
CA ARG A 32 1.51 -0.83 4.61
C ARG A 32 1.87 -2.20 5.18
N LEU A 33 1.51 -3.29 4.48
CA LEU A 33 1.90 -4.65 4.87
C LEU A 33 3.43 -4.82 4.89
N ASP A 34 4.11 -4.28 3.88
CA ASP A 34 5.57 -4.30 3.79
C ASP A 34 6.22 -3.45 4.90
N ALA A 35 5.66 -2.28 5.23
CA ALA A 35 6.10 -1.47 6.36
C ALA A 35 5.91 -2.18 7.71
N LEU A 36 4.76 -2.82 7.93
CA LEU A 36 4.47 -3.61 9.13
C LEU A 36 5.50 -4.73 9.32
N TRP A 37 5.80 -5.47 8.24
CA TRP A 37 6.80 -6.53 8.26
C TRP A 37 8.20 -6.02 8.62
N ARG A 38 8.62 -4.88 8.07
CA ARG A 38 9.92 -4.27 8.41
C ARG A 38 10.00 -3.75 9.84
N CYS A 39 8.89 -3.34 10.44
CA CYS A 39 8.90 -2.85 11.82
C CYS A 39 9.47 -3.86 12.80
N ASP A 40 9.29 -5.17 12.57
CA ASP A 40 9.88 -6.21 13.43
C ASP A 40 11.41 -6.16 13.41
N GLN A 41 12.01 -6.01 12.23
CA GLN A 41 13.45 -5.82 12.09
C GLN A 41 13.91 -4.51 12.72
N TYR A 42 13.15 -3.42 12.58
CA TYR A 42 13.51 -2.13 13.16
C TYR A 42 13.47 -2.14 14.70
N ILE A 43 12.47 -2.82 15.27
CA ILE A 43 12.37 -3.03 16.72
C ILE A 43 13.55 -3.86 17.23
N ALA A 44 13.96 -4.90 16.49
CA ALA A 44 15.13 -5.72 16.83
C ALA A 44 16.43 -4.90 16.75
N ASN A 45 16.61 -4.12 15.68
CA ASN A 45 17.79 -3.27 15.48
C ASN A 45 17.90 -2.13 16.52
N ALA A 46 16.80 -1.75 17.17
CA ALA A 46 16.78 -0.73 18.21
C ALA A 46 17.13 -1.27 19.62
N GLU A 47 17.76 -2.46 19.70
CA GLU A 47 18.25 -3.00 20.97
C GLU A 47 19.19 -2.01 21.68
N GLY A 48 19.03 -1.86 23.00
CA GLY A 48 19.77 -0.88 23.80
C GLY A 48 19.27 0.57 23.68
N HIS A 49 18.37 0.87 22.73
CA HIS A 49 17.82 2.21 22.51
C HIS A 49 16.32 2.27 22.84
N ALA A 50 15.99 2.45 24.12
CA ALA A 50 14.61 2.35 24.62
C ALA A 50 13.60 3.24 23.88
N ASP A 51 13.94 4.50 23.63
CA ASP A 51 13.06 5.46 22.95
C ASP A 51 12.86 5.10 21.48
N LEU A 52 13.93 4.67 20.79
CA LEU A 52 13.85 4.24 19.39
C LEU A 52 13.01 2.96 19.24
N ARG A 53 13.18 2.02 20.17
CA ARG A 53 12.36 0.79 20.21
C ARG A 53 10.90 1.12 20.46
N ARG A 54 10.60 2.09 21.34
CA ARG A 54 9.22 2.55 21.60
C ARG A 54 8.64 3.19 20.34
N PHE A 55 9.38 4.08 19.68
CA PHE A 55 8.97 4.70 18.43
C PHE A 55 8.57 3.65 17.38
N TRP A 56 9.39 2.63 17.13
CA TRP A 56 9.05 1.61 16.14
C TRP A 56 7.85 0.74 16.52
N LYS A 57 7.61 0.52 17.82
CA LYS A 57 6.37 -0.13 18.28
C LYS A 57 5.15 0.73 18.03
N ASP A 58 5.23 2.02 18.29
CA ASP A 58 4.13 2.96 18.04
C ASP A 58 3.80 3.02 16.54
N ILE A 59 4.82 3.06 15.67
CA ILE A 59 4.65 2.96 14.21
C ILE A 59 3.99 1.63 13.84
N LYS A 60 4.46 0.50 14.39
CA LYS A 60 3.88 -0.83 14.11
C LYS A 60 2.39 -0.86 14.44
N THR A 61 1.99 -0.37 15.60
CA THR A 61 0.57 -0.29 16.01
C THR A 61 -0.24 0.62 15.07
N GLN A 62 0.33 1.72 14.60
CA GLN A 62 -0.33 2.58 13.63
C GLN A 62 -0.54 1.87 12.28
N GLU A 63 0.45 1.11 11.81
CA GLU A 63 0.33 0.31 10.59
C GLU A 63 -0.74 -0.78 10.71
N GLU A 64 -0.83 -1.48 11.85
CA GLU A 64 -1.90 -2.47 12.11
C GLU A 64 -3.31 -1.84 12.03
N ALA A 65 -3.49 -0.64 12.60
CA ALA A 65 -4.74 0.10 12.54
C ALA A 65 -5.07 0.54 11.10
N ASN A 66 -4.08 1.06 10.37
CA ASN A 66 -4.24 1.49 8.98
C ASN A 66 -4.61 0.30 8.07
N ILE A 67 -3.93 -0.84 8.21
CA ILE A 67 -4.21 -2.06 7.45
C ILE A 67 -5.62 -2.55 7.71
N SER A 68 -6.06 -2.56 8.99
CA SER A 68 -7.43 -2.94 9.35
C SER A 68 -8.45 -2.04 8.65
N ARG A 69 -8.24 -0.71 8.70
CA ARG A 69 -9.13 0.25 8.05
C ARG A 69 -9.17 0.10 6.53
N ILE A 70 -8.03 -0.10 5.87
CA ILE A 70 -8.00 -0.30 4.41
C ILE A 70 -8.76 -1.58 4.03
N LYS A 71 -8.60 -2.66 4.79
CA LYS A 71 -9.33 -3.91 4.57
C LYS A 71 -10.85 -3.74 4.71
N GLU A 72 -11.30 -2.94 5.67
CA GLU A 72 -12.72 -2.61 5.84
C GLU A 72 -13.28 -1.85 4.64
N ILE A 73 -12.56 -0.84 4.14
CA ILE A 73 -12.98 -0.06 2.97
C ILE A 73 -13.00 -0.94 1.71
N LEU A 74 -11.97 -1.77 1.50
CA LEU A 74 -11.93 -2.74 0.40
C LEU A 74 -13.12 -3.70 0.45
N ALA A 75 -13.45 -4.23 1.63
CA ALA A 75 -14.60 -5.09 1.80
C ALA A 75 -15.92 -4.39 1.43
N GLN A 76 -16.07 -3.11 1.78
CA GLN A 76 -17.23 -2.32 1.39
C GLN A 76 -17.30 -2.09 -0.13
N HIS A 77 -16.19 -1.77 -0.79
CA HIS A 77 -16.13 -1.61 -2.24
C HIS A 77 -16.54 -2.91 -2.98
N ILE A 78 -16.02 -4.05 -2.52
CA ILE A 78 -16.37 -5.37 -3.06
C ILE A 78 -17.86 -5.68 -2.85
N GLN A 79 -18.39 -5.44 -1.64
CA GLN A 79 -19.81 -5.67 -1.34
C GLN A 79 -20.74 -4.80 -2.19
N ASN A 80 -20.31 -3.59 -2.52
CA ASN A 80 -21.07 -2.66 -3.35
C ASN A 80 -20.91 -2.90 -4.86
N GLY A 81 -20.09 -3.88 -5.28
CA GLY A 81 -19.78 -4.14 -6.69
C GLY A 81 -19.01 -2.99 -7.38
N CYS A 82 -18.25 -2.24 -6.59
CA CYS A 82 -17.43 -1.11 -7.03
C CYS A 82 -15.94 -1.38 -6.73
N PHE A 83 -15.52 -2.63 -6.96
CA PHE A 83 -14.15 -3.12 -6.89
C PHE A 83 -13.89 -4.05 -8.08
#